data_AF-W2KSD5-F1
#
_entry.id   AF-W2KSD5-F1
#
_cell.length_a   1.000
_cell.length_b   1.000
_cell.length_c   1.000
_cell.angle_alpha   90.00
_cell.angle_beta   90.00
_cell.angle_gamma   90.00
#
_symmetry.space_group_name_H-M   'P 1'
#
loop_
_entity.id
_entity.type
_entity.pdbx_description
1 polymer ?
#
loop_
_entity_poly.entity_id
_entity_poly.type
_entity_poly.pdbx_seq_one_letter_code
_entity_poly.pdbx_strand_id
1 'polypeptide(L)'
;MIRSYLNFVTPHQISETLVVPPGVEKETVNSTELCPVEGYLFGQVWWNIQVTHYYNTRHGRLCHFVIPQYNIHGNHLIGSERVKPYDTTPSSCYDDSYPFELYIYHGSFGYFSFYEEPTGTYCANDKTGYIVSRRFGTYDINGPSLVEDTGSTSYRKSYCDIRDNREYELAPRKD
;
A
#
# COMPACT_ATOMS: atom_id res chain seq x y z
N MET A 1 23.62 7.19 4.01
CA MET A 1 22.60 8.26 4.04
C MET A 1 22.22 8.79 2.67
N ILE A 2 23.15 9.23 1.80
CA ILE A 2 22.81 9.80 0.47
C ILE A 2 21.99 8.85 -0.42
N ARG A 3 22.31 7.55 -0.44
CA ARG A 3 21.59 6.54 -1.23
C ARG A 3 20.13 6.32 -0.77
N SER A 4 19.88 6.42 0.54
CA SER A 4 18.53 6.31 1.11
C SER A 4 17.71 7.56 0.83
N TYR A 5 18.33 8.74 0.90
CA TYR A 5 17.68 10.01 0.58
C TYR A 5 17.35 10.14 -0.90
N LEU A 6 18.22 9.69 -1.80
CA LEU A 6 17.93 9.67 -3.24
C LEU A 6 16.72 8.78 -3.56
N ASN A 7 16.65 7.57 -2.99
CA ASN A 7 15.47 6.72 -3.14
C ASN A 7 14.20 7.40 -2.61
N PHE A 8 14.31 8.14 -1.50
CA PHE A 8 13.21 8.87 -0.87
C PHE A 8 12.63 10.00 -1.76
N VAL A 9 13.49 10.76 -2.45
CA VAL A 9 13.05 11.90 -3.30
C VAL A 9 12.86 11.53 -4.78
N THR A 10 13.12 10.27 -5.16
CA THR A 10 12.95 9.82 -6.54
C THR A 10 11.45 9.65 -6.85
N PRO A 11 10.95 10.21 -7.97
CA PRO A 11 9.58 9.98 -8.38
C PRO A 11 9.31 8.49 -8.57
N HIS A 12 8.23 7.99 -8.00
CA HIS A 12 7.86 6.59 -8.07
C HIS A 12 6.63 6.38 -8.93
N GLN A 13 6.51 5.16 -9.45
CA GLN A 13 5.37 4.70 -10.22
C GLN A 13 4.82 3.47 -9.50
N ILE A 14 3.50 3.46 -9.28
CA ILE A 14 2.83 2.29 -8.72
C ILE A 14 2.79 1.21 -9.79
N SER A 15 3.07 -0.02 -9.41
CA SER A 15 2.92 -1.17 -10.29
C SER A 15 1.48 -1.24 -10.82
N GLU A 16 1.34 -1.40 -12.13
CA GLU A 16 0.04 -1.36 -12.81
C GLU A 16 -0.96 -2.40 -12.27
N THR A 17 -0.44 -3.53 -11.76
CA THR A 17 -1.23 -4.58 -11.12
C THR A 17 -1.99 -4.09 -9.89
N LEU A 18 -1.48 -3.05 -9.21
CA LEU A 18 -2.03 -2.51 -7.96
C LEU A 18 -2.87 -1.23 -8.14
N VAL A 19 -2.95 -0.71 -9.37
CA VAL A 19 -3.74 0.49 -9.70
C VAL A 19 -5.14 0.07 -10.12
N VAL A 20 -6.16 0.73 -9.58
CA VAL A 20 -7.54 0.51 -10.00
C VAL A 20 -7.78 1.22 -11.33
N PRO A 21 -8.19 0.50 -12.40
CA PRO A 21 -8.48 1.14 -13.68
C PRO A 21 -9.65 2.13 -13.60
N PRO A 22 -9.66 3.20 -14.42
CA PRO A 22 -10.79 4.12 -14.48
C PRO A 22 -12.11 3.41 -14.82
N GLY A 23 -13.18 3.75 -14.10
CA GLY A 23 -14.53 3.22 -14.35
C GLY A 23 -14.82 1.85 -13.70
N VAL A 24 -13.87 1.28 -12.95
CA VAL A 24 -14.16 0.09 -12.13
C VAL A 24 -14.89 0.52 -10.86
N GLU A 25 -16.02 -0.13 -10.58
CA GLU A 25 -16.84 0.17 -9.42
C GLU A 25 -16.27 -0.42 -8.13
N LYS A 26 -16.49 0.30 -7.04
CA LYS A 26 -16.13 -0.10 -5.68
C LYS A 26 -17.16 -1.10 -5.16
N GLU A 27 -16.68 -2.24 -4.67
CA GLU A 27 -17.52 -3.30 -4.11
C GLU A 27 -17.21 -3.53 -2.62
N THR A 28 -18.25 -3.73 -1.81
CA THR A 28 -18.13 -3.92 -0.34
C THR A 28 -18.73 -5.23 0.14
N VAL A 29 -19.44 -5.96 -0.73
CA VAL A 29 -20.16 -7.19 -0.37
C VAL A 29 -19.16 -8.31 -0.10
N ASN A 30 -19.25 -8.94 1.07
CA ASN A 30 -18.39 -10.03 1.53
C ASN A 30 -16.89 -9.69 1.47
N SER A 31 -16.52 -8.42 1.69
CA SER A 31 -15.13 -7.97 1.60
C SER A 31 -14.18 -8.75 2.50
N THR A 32 -14.60 -9.15 3.70
CA THR A 32 -13.77 -9.93 4.64
C THR A 32 -13.55 -11.38 4.21
N GLU A 33 -14.45 -11.95 3.40
CA GLU A 33 -14.29 -13.31 2.85
C GLU A 33 -13.45 -13.28 1.57
N LEU A 34 -13.66 -12.25 0.75
CA LEU A 34 -13.01 -12.10 -0.56
C LEU A 34 -11.62 -11.47 -0.49
N CYS A 35 -11.34 -10.74 0.58
CA CYS A 35 -10.06 -10.13 0.93
C CYS A 35 -9.69 -10.56 2.37
N PRO A 36 -9.21 -11.80 2.54
CA PRO A 36 -9.13 -12.44 3.85
C PRO A 36 -7.94 -11.97 4.71
N VAL A 37 -7.18 -10.96 4.30
CA VAL A 37 -5.97 -10.56 5.03
C VAL A 37 -6.33 -9.81 6.31
N GLU A 38 -5.77 -10.24 7.44
CA GLU A 38 -6.07 -9.66 8.76
C GLU A 38 -4.92 -8.77 9.30
N GLY A 39 -3.70 -8.99 8.81
CA GLY A 39 -2.55 -8.17 9.17
C GLY A 39 -1.30 -8.49 8.35
N TYR A 40 -0.26 -7.67 8.53
CA TYR A 40 1.04 -7.89 7.91
C TYR A 40 2.16 -7.92 8.95
N LEU A 41 3.14 -8.79 8.72
CA LEU A 41 4.43 -8.71 9.38
C LEU A 41 5.41 -7.98 8.45
N PHE A 42 5.82 -6.78 8.84
CA PHE A 42 6.73 -5.94 8.08
C PHE A 42 7.84 -5.40 8.98
N GLY A 43 9.10 -5.70 8.64
CA GLY A 43 10.25 -5.27 9.44
C GLY A 43 10.22 -5.80 10.88
N GLN A 44 9.70 -7.01 11.09
CA GLN A 44 9.48 -7.64 12.41
C GLN A 44 8.42 -6.93 13.28
N VAL A 45 7.68 -5.97 12.73
CA VAL A 45 6.55 -5.30 13.39
C VAL A 45 5.24 -5.83 12.83
N TRP A 46 4.26 -6.03 13.70
CA TRP A 46 2.90 -6.42 13.32
C TRP A 46 2.05 -5.18 13.01
N TRP A 47 1.38 -5.20 11.86
CA TRP A 47 0.51 -4.13 11.39
C TRP A 47 -0.90 -4.69 11.23
N ASN A 48 -1.86 -4.18 12.02
CA ASN A 48 -3.25 -4.61 11.89
C ASN A 48 -3.89 -3.89 10.71
N ILE A 49 -4.63 -4.62 9.88
CA ILE A 49 -5.29 -4.00 8.75
C ILE A 49 -6.80 -4.14 8.85
N GLN A 50 -7.49 -3.28 8.14
CA GLN A 50 -8.91 -3.41 7.91
C GLN A 50 -9.20 -3.21 6.43
N VAL A 51 -9.71 -4.24 5.77
CA VAL A 51 -10.22 -4.12 4.41
C VAL A 51 -11.53 -3.34 4.45
N THR A 52 -11.65 -2.32 3.61
CA THR A 52 -12.85 -1.48 3.54
C THR A 52 -13.69 -1.80 2.31
N HIS A 53 -13.06 -2.14 1.20
CA HIS A 53 -13.71 -2.47 -0.07
C HIS A 53 -12.72 -3.16 -1.02
N TYR A 54 -13.21 -3.61 -2.17
CA TYR A 54 -12.39 -4.16 -3.23
C TYR A 54 -12.86 -3.71 -4.61
N TYR A 55 -12.02 -4.00 -5.60
CA TYR A 55 -12.25 -3.77 -7.00
C TYR A 55 -11.92 -5.06 -7.77
N ASN A 56 -12.82 -5.50 -8.64
CA ASN A 56 -12.53 -6.58 -9.55
C ASN A 56 -11.83 -6.02 -10.80
N THR A 57 -10.56 -6.38 -10.99
CA THR A 57 -9.74 -5.91 -12.12
C THR A 57 -9.30 -7.07 -13.00
N ARG A 58 -8.72 -6.76 -14.17
CA ARG A 58 -8.12 -7.76 -15.05
C ARG A 58 -6.95 -8.52 -14.42
N HIS A 59 -6.29 -7.91 -13.44
CA HIS A 59 -5.11 -8.46 -12.75
C HIS A 59 -5.51 -9.26 -11.50
N GLY A 60 -6.80 -9.31 -11.17
CA GLY A 60 -7.33 -9.94 -9.99
C GLY A 60 -8.10 -8.95 -9.11
N ARG A 61 -8.40 -9.38 -7.89
CA ARG A 61 -9.13 -8.58 -6.92
C ARG A 61 -8.17 -7.68 -6.17
N LEU A 62 -8.35 -6.37 -6.32
CA LEU A 62 -7.63 -5.37 -5.54
C LEU A 62 -8.43 -5.03 -4.30
N CYS A 63 -7.84 -5.31 -3.15
CA CYS A 63 -8.46 -5.08 -1.85
C CYS A 63 -7.88 -3.80 -1.25
N HIS A 64 -8.72 -2.80 -1.08
CA HIS A 64 -8.33 -1.57 -0.40
C HIS A 64 -8.37 -1.80 1.11
N PHE A 65 -7.25 -1.47 1.76
CA PHE A 65 -7.11 -1.61 3.20
C PHE A 65 -6.67 -0.30 3.84
N VAL A 66 -7.00 -0.19 5.12
CA VAL A 66 -6.49 0.85 6.00
C VAL A 66 -5.69 0.21 7.13
N ILE A 67 -4.69 0.94 7.62
CA ILE A 67 -4.01 0.62 8.88
C ILE A 67 -4.33 1.77 9.84
N PRO A 68 -5.42 1.64 10.63
CA PRO A 68 -5.94 2.74 11.42
C PRO A 68 -4.92 3.31 12.41
N GLN A 69 -4.02 2.48 12.93
CA GLN A 69 -2.99 2.93 13.88
C GLN A 69 -2.05 4.01 13.30
N TYR A 70 -1.87 4.01 11.98
CA TYR A 70 -0.86 4.83 11.31
C TYR A 70 -1.45 5.71 10.20
N ASN A 71 -2.77 5.78 10.06
CA ASN A 71 -3.40 6.55 8.98
C ASN A 71 -2.82 6.19 7.59
N ILE A 72 -2.60 4.90 7.36
CA ILE A 72 -2.09 4.37 6.09
C ILE A 72 -3.24 3.79 5.30
N HIS A 73 -3.21 4.02 3.99
CA HIS A 73 -4.10 3.40 3.02
C HIS A 73 -3.28 2.69 1.95
N GLY A 74 -3.90 1.74 1.28
CA GLY A 74 -3.25 1.03 0.20
C GLY A 74 -4.16 0.01 -0.46
N ASN A 75 -3.68 -0.53 -1.57
CA ASN A 75 -4.29 -1.69 -2.21
C ASN A 75 -3.32 -2.87 -2.09
N HIS A 76 -3.88 -4.06 -1.86
CA HIS A 76 -3.14 -5.30 -1.98
C HIS A 76 -3.79 -6.23 -3.01
N LEU A 77 -2.95 -7.10 -3.55
CA LEU A 77 -3.30 -8.17 -4.49
C LEU A 77 -2.71 -9.48 -3.97
N ILE A 78 -3.57 -10.50 -3.90
CA ILE A 78 -3.15 -11.88 -3.60
C ILE A 78 -3.15 -12.65 -4.92
N GLY A 79 -2.03 -13.26 -5.27
CA GLY A 79 -1.92 -14.14 -6.44
C GLY A 79 -2.71 -15.44 -6.26
N SER A 80 -3.15 -16.04 -7.36
CA SER A 80 -3.94 -17.29 -7.34
C SER A 80 -3.07 -18.56 -7.28
N GLU A 81 -1.83 -18.50 -7.74
CA GLU A 81 -0.92 -19.65 -7.79
C GLU A 81 -0.03 -19.70 -6.55
N ARG A 82 0.13 -20.89 -5.98
CA ARG A 82 1.01 -21.09 -4.82
C ARG A 82 2.47 -20.83 -5.18
N VAL A 83 3.20 -20.24 -4.24
CA VAL A 83 4.63 -19.94 -4.40
C VAL A 83 5.43 -20.40 -3.19
N LYS A 84 6.74 -20.55 -3.41
CA LYS A 84 7.67 -20.75 -2.29
C LYS A 84 7.57 -19.54 -1.35
N PRO A 85 7.37 -19.76 -0.04
CA PRO A 85 7.31 -18.67 0.94
C PRO A 85 8.60 -17.85 0.98
N TYR A 86 8.46 -16.57 1.31
CA TYR A 86 9.60 -15.72 1.67
C TYR A 86 10.26 -16.20 2.96
N ASP A 87 11.54 -15.87 3.15
CA ASP A 87 12.32 -16.27 4.34
C ASP A 87 11.73 -15.72 5.67
N THR A 88 10.90 -14.68 5.60
CA THR A 88 10.18 -14.08 6.73
C THR A 88 8.89 -14.82 7.10
N THR A 89 8.41 -15.72 6.25
CA THR A 89 7.19 -16.50 6.46
C THR A 89 7.49 -17.73 7.31
N PRO A 90 6.65 -18.06 8.32
CA PRO A 90 6.87 -19.22 9.17
C PRO A 90 6.71 -20.53 8.38
N SER A 91 7.40 -21.57 8.84
CA SER A 91 7.36 -22.90 8.22
C SER A 91 5.95 -23.51 8.19
N SER A 92 5.05 -23.11 9.10
CA SER A 92 3.65 -23.53 9.13
C SER A 92 2.85 -23.12 7.89
N CYS A 93 3.36 -22.19 7.07
CA CYS A 93 2.69 -21.67 5.90
C CYS A 93 3.26 -22.19 4.57
N TYR A 94 4.18 -23.17 4.60
CA TYR A 94 4.93 -23.60 3.42
C TYR A 94 4.04 -24.06 2.25
N ASP A 95 2.95 -24.79 2.56
CA ASP A 95 2.05 -25.37 1.56
C ASP A 95 0.88 -24.45 1.17
N ASP A 96 0.67 -23.35 1.91
CA ASP A 96 -0.48 -22.45 1.77
C ASP A 96 -0.04 -20.98 1.59
N SER A 97 1.03 -20.81 0.82
CA SER A 97 1.68 -19.54 0.51
C SER A 97 1.34 -19.03 -0.89
N TYR A 98 0.91 -17.78 -0.98
CA TYR A 98 0.52 -17.11 -2.23
C TYR A 98 1.32 -15.82 -2.44
N PRO A 99 1.56 -15.38 -3.68
CA PRO A 99 2.18 -14.08 -3.98
C PRO A 99 1.38 -12.96 -3.32
N PHE A 100 2.07 -12.02 -2.70
CA PHE A 100 1.44 -10.87 -2.08
C PHE A 100 2.14 -9.59 -2.50
N GLU A 101 1.40 -8.71 -3.14
CA GLU A 101 1.84 -7.40 -3.60
C GLU A 101 0.94 -6.35 -2.97
N LEU A 102 1.52 -5.24 -2.54
CA LEU A 102 0.76 -4.11 -2.04
C LEU A 102 1.55 -2.82 -2.24
N TYR A 103 0.83 -1.71 -2.25
CA TYR A 103 1.43 -0.43 -1.94
C TYR A 103 0.80 0.14 -0.67
N ILE A 104 1.57 0.97 0.01
CA ILE A 104 1.10 1.77 1.15
C ILE A 104 1.41 3.24 0.89
N TYR A 105 0.42 4.08 1.14
CA TYR A 105 0.58 5.51 1.34
C TYR A 105 0.29 5.85 2.79
N HIS A 106 1.23 6.54 3.41
CA HIS A 106 1.02 7.08 4.74
C HIS A 106 0.49 8.52 4.65
N GLY A 107 -0.68 8.77 5.24
CA GLY A 107 -1.15 10.12 5.51
C GLY A 107 -0.38 10.69 6.70
N SER A 108 0.77 11.32 6.43
CA SER A 108 1.62 12.12 7.35
C SER A 108 1.99 11.48 8.70
N PHE A 109 3.23 10.97 8.85
CA PHE A 109 3.83 10.73 10.18
C PHE A 109 4.66 11.97 10.56
N GLY A 110 4.02 13.01 11.11
CA GLY A 110 4.64 14.33 11.24
C GLY A 110 4.71 15.06 9.89
N TYR A 111 5.89 15.58 9.50
CA TYR A 111 6.12 16.31 8.24
C TYR A 111 6.41 15.39 7.02
N PHE A 112 6.41 14.07 7.20
CA PHE A 112 6.82 13.12 6.16
C PHE A 112 5.65 12.24 5.70
N SER A 113 5.36 12.31 4.41
CA SER A 113 4.42 11.42 3.72
C SER A 113 5.22 10.51 2.80
N PHE A 114 5.10 9.21 3.02
CA PHE A 114 5.89 8.21 2.30
C PHE A 114 5.02 7.21 1.58
N TYR A 115 5.65 6.62 0.57
CA TYR A 115 5.14 5.55 -0.24
C TYR A 115 6.06 4.35 -0.12
N GLU A 116 5.47 3.17 0.03
CA GLU A 116 6.20 1.92 -0.21
C GLU A 116 5.41 1.00 -1.12
N GLU A 117 6.13 0.16 -1.86
CA GLU A 117 5.58 -1.00 -2.55
C GLU A 117 6.25 -2.26 -2.01
N PRO A 118 5.79 -2.79 -0.87
CA PRO A 118 6.27 -4.06 -0.36
C PRO A 118 5.83 -5.23 -1.24
N THR A 119 6.59 -6.32 -1.17
CA THR A 119 6.25 -7.59 -1.79
C THR A 119 6.51 -8.71 -0.80
N GLY A 120 5.80 -9.82 -0.92
CA GLY A 120 5.99 -10.94 -0.01
C GLY A 120 5.07 -12.11 -0.27
N THR A 121 4.71 -12.79 0.82
CA THR A 121 3.88 -14.00 0.79
C THR A 121 2.67 -13.82 1.70
N TYR A 122 1.49 -14.12 1.17
CA TYR A 122 0.27 -14.29 1.95
C TYR A 122 0.14 -15.74 2.39
N CYS A 123 -0.04 -15.97 3.69
CA CYS A 123 -0.34 -17.28 4.24
C CYS A 123 -1.86 -17.42 4.45
N ALA A 124 -2.47 -18.39 3.78
CA ALA A 124 -3.91 -18.63 3.93
C ALA A 124 -4.29 -19.28 5.28
N ASN A 125 -3.34 -19.98 5.92
CA ASN A 125 -3.57 -20.67 7.19
C ASN A 125 -3.76 -19.70 8.37
N ASP A 126 -2.97 -18.63 8.44
CA ASP A 126 -3.04 -17.62 9.51
C ASP A 126 -3.52 -16.23 9.02
N LYS A 127 -3.86 -16.13 7.73
CA LYS A 127 -4.36 -14.93 7.07
C LYS A 127 -3.42 -13.71 7.16
N THR A 128 -2.12 -13.96 7.26
CA THR A 128 -1.10 -12.93 7.41
C THR A 128 -0.31 -12.70 6.13
N GLY A 129 -0.04 -11.44 5.80
CA GLY A 129 0.95 -11.07 4.77
C GLY A 129 2.35 -10.90 5.37
N TYR A 130 3.30 -11.71 4.96
CA TYR A 130 4.72 -11.60 5.33
C TYR A 130 5.45 -10.82 4.26
N ILE A 131 5.79 -9.56 4.53
CA ILE A 131 6.21 -8.62 3.50
C ILE A 131 7.59 -8.01 3.76
N VAL A 132 8.26 -7.67 2.67
CA VAL A 132 9.54 -6.96 2.66
C VAL A 132 9.45 -5.75 1.74
N SER A 133 10.13 -4.67 2.11
CA SER A 133 10.11 -3.44 1.31
C SER A 133 10.92 -3.64 0.03
N ARG A 134 10.33 -3.30 -1.12
CA ARG A 134 11.00 -3.40 -2.43
C ARG A 134 11.21 -2.06 -3.09
N ARG A 135 10.23 -1.15 -2.99
CA ARG A 135 10.31 0.22 -3.47
C ARG A 135 9.85 1.17 -2.39
N PHE A 136 10.46 2.34 -2.38
CA PHE A 136 10.20 3.41 -1.43
C PHE A 136 10.23 4.74 -2.18
N GLY A 137 9.38 5.68 -1.79
CA GLY A 137 9.35 7.05 -2.31
C GLY A 137 8.61 8.01 -1.39
N THR A 138 8.38 9.23 -1.84
CA THR A 138 7.58 10.23 -1.13
C THR A 138 6.40 10.68 -1.95
N TYR A 139 5.24 10.76 -1.31
CA TYR A 139 4.05 11.36 -1.90
C TYR A 139 3.15 11.85 -0.79
N ASP A 140 2.80 13.13 -0.84
CA ASP A 140 1.96 13.76 0.15
C ASP A 140 0.50 13.75 -0.29
N ILE A 141 -0.31 13.03 0.47
CA ILE A 141 -1.74 12.89 0.26
C ILE A 141 -2.41 12.66 1.61
N ASN A 142 -3.50 13.38 1.87
CA ASN A 142 -4.19 13.36 3.15
C ASN A 142 -5.70 13.55 2.96
N GLY A 143 -6.46 13.24 4.02
CA GLY A 143 -7.89 13.49 4.08
C GLY A 143 -8.69 12.66 3.05
N PRO A 144 -9.79 13.20 2.49
CA PRO A 144 -10.64 12.47 1.55
C PRO A 144 -9.90 11.94 0.32
N SER A 145 -8.90 12.67 -0.17
CA SER A 145 -8.10 12.25 -1.33
C SER A 145 -7.32 10.96 -1.06
N LEU A 146 -6.88 10.72 0.19
CA LEU A 146 -6.20 9.48 0.58
C LEU A 146 -7.18 8.30 0.62
N VAL A 147 -8.39 8.53 1.14
CA VAL A 147 -9.44 7.51 1.25
C VAL A 147 -9.89 7.01 -0.12
N GLU A 148 -9.96 7.90 -1.10
CA GLU A 148 -10.39 7.62 -2.47
C GLU A 148 -9.22 7.38 -3.43
N ASP A 149 -7.97 7.25 -2.94
CA ASP A 149 -6.82 7.01 -3.81
C ASP A 149 -6.88 5.59 -4.39
N THR A 150 -7.02 5.56 -5.71
CA THR A 150 -7.07 4.36 -6.54
C THR A 150 -5.70 4.01 -7.14
N GLY A 151 -4.67 4.79 -6.81
CA GLY A 151 -3.35 4.71 -7.42
C GLY A 151 -3.30 5.40 -8.79
N SER A 152 -2.11 5.41 -9.39
CA SER A 152 -1.91 5.93 -10.75
C SER A 152 -0.65 5.34 -11.37
N THR A 153 -0.69 5.12 -12.68
CA THR A 153 0.49 4.78 -13.47
C THR A 153 1.35 6.00 -13.81
N SER A 154 0.94 7.21 -13.45
CA SER A 154 1.78 8.41 -13.57
C SER A 154 2.86 8.43 -12.48
N TYR A 155 4.00 9.06 -12.77
CA TYR A 155 5.01 9.33 -11.75
C TYR A 155 4.44 10.23 -10.65
N ARG A 156 4.59 9.80 -9.40
CA ARG A 156 4.19 10.50 -8.19
C ARG A 156 5.44 10.90 -7.41
N LYS A 157 5.43 12.10 -6.82
CA LYS A 157 6.50 12.61 -5.95
C LYS A 157 5.96 13.67 -4.99
N SER A 158 6.52 13.74 -3.79
CA SER A 158 6.40 14.94 -2.95
C SER A 158 7.47 15.96 -3.33
N TYR A 159 7.10 17.23 -3.32
CA TYR A 159 8.07 18.31 -3.28
C TYR A 159 8.41 18.58 -1.81
N CYS A 160 9.30 17.78 -1.22
CA CYS A 160 10.00 18.22 -0.01
C CYS A 160 11.03 19.26 -0.45
N ASP A 161 10.61 20.47 -0.78
CA ASP A 161 11.55 21.50 -1.21
C ASP A 161 12.28 22.10 0.01
N ILE A 162 13.56 21.77 0.14
CA ILE A 162 14.47 22.44 1.09
C ILE A 162 15.09 23.70 0.45
N ARG A 163 14.64 24.10 -0.76
CA ARG A 163 15.09 25.30 -1.48
C ARG A 163 13.96 26.22 -1.96
N ASP A 164 12.68 25.85 -1.86
CA ASP A 164 11.60 26.82 -2.07
C ASP A 164 11.30 27.50 -0.74
N ASN A 165 11.76 28.74 -0.63
CA ASN A 165 11.30 29.71 0.36
C ASN A 165 9.88 30.21 0.01
N ARG A 166 9.04 29.33 -0.55
CA ARG A 166 7.64 29.62 -0.82
C ARG A 166 6.84 29.04 0.33
N GLU A 167 6.21 29.97 1.05
CA GLU A 167 5.16 29.70 2.01
C GLU A 167 4.31 28.53 1.52
N TYR A 168 4.07 27.58 2.41
CA TYR A 168 2.97 26.65 2.29
C TYR A 168 1.71 27.47 2.06
N GLU A 169 1.30 27.63 0.80
CA GLU A 169 -0.07 28.00 0.47
C GLU A 169 -0.92 26.83 0.94
N LEU A 170 -1.36 26.95 2.19
CA LEU A 170 -2.53 26.27 2.70
C LEU A 170 -3.61 26.39 1.62
N ALA A 171 -3.97 25.26 1.01
CA ALA A 171 -5.14 25.19 0.17
C ALA A 171 -6.29 25.91 0.91
N PRO A 172 -6.99 26.86 0.27
CA PRO A 172 -7.99 27.66 0.97
C PRO A 172 -9.04 26.73 1.56
N ARG A 173 -9.24 26.83 2.87
CA ARG A 173 -10.45 26.33 3.53
C ARG A 173 -11.62 26.97 2.78
N LYS A 174 -12.43 26.15 2.11
CA LYS A 174 -13.75 26.59 1.69
C LYS A 174 -14.58 26.74 2.96
N ASP A 175 -15.09 27.96 3.16
CA ASP A 175 -16.03 28.33 4.21
C ASP A 175 -17.33 27.50 4.15
#